data_AF-A0A2V9PDY2-F1
#
_entry.id   AF-A0A2V9PDY2-F1
#
_cell.length_a   1.000
_cell.length_b   1.000
_cell.length_c   1.000
_cell.angle_alpha   90.00
_cell.angle_beta   90.00
_cell.angle_gamma   90.00
#
_symmetry.space_group_name_H-M   'P 1'
#
loop_
_entity.id
_entity.type
_entity.pdbx_description
1 polymer ?
#
loop_
_entity_poly.entity_id
_entity_poly.type
_entity_poly.pdbx_seq_one_letter_code
_entity_poly.pdbx_strand_id
1 'polypeptide(L)'
;ETGIRRILGVLSLAKKFGVPAVEDACAAALELRVYEYRFIRRYLERRPQLTLRQVDPLIRQLTLYRDLINIKTQEQDYECD
;
A
#
# COMPACT_ATOMS: atom_id res chain seq x y z
N GLU A 1 -3.38 28.37 -23.16
CA GLU A 1 -4.02 27.17 -23.77
C GLU A 1 -3.58 25.83 -23.15
N THR A 2 -2.29 25.65 -22.84
CA THR A 2 -1.73 24.39 -22.27
C THR A 2 -2.40 23.92 -20.98
N GLY A 3 -2.79 24.84 -20.09
CA GLY A 3 -3.53 24.51 -18.86
C GLY A 3 -4.88 23.84 -19.13
N ILE A 4 -5.65 24.37 -20.10
CA ILE A 4 -6.94 23.81 -20.50
C ILE A 4 -6.75 22.40 -21.05
N ARG A 5 -5.75 22.20 -21.92
CA ARG A 5 -5.42 20.88 -22.48
C ARG A 5 -5.05 19.87 -21.38
N ARG A 6 -4.32 20.30 -20.35
CA ARG A 6 -3.97 19.46 -19.20
C ARG A 6 -5.21 19.08 -18.39
N ILE A 7 -6.09 20.04 -18.07
CA ILE A 7 -7.34 19.79 -17.34
C ILE A 7 -8.24 18.80 -18.09
N LEU A 8 -8.45 19.04 -19.40
CA LEU A 8 -9.21 18.13 -20.25
C LEU A 8 -8.55 16.74 -20.30
N GLY A 9 -7.22 16.68 -20.36
CA GLY A 9 -6.47 15.43 -20.29
C GLY A 9 -6.72 14.64 -19.01
N VAL A 10 -6.77 15.31 -17.84
CA VAL A 10 -7.08 14.66 -16.56
C VAL A 10 -8.53 14.16 -16.54
N LEU A 11 -9.49 14.94 -17.05
CA LEU A 11 -10.87 14.49 -17.19
C LEU A 11 -11.00 13.25 -18.08
N SER A 12 -10.25 13.17 -19.18
CA SER A 12 -10.19 11.98 -20.02
C SER A 12 -9.59 10.77 -19.29
N LEU A 13 -8.60 10.97 -18.42
CA LEU A 13 -8.07 9.89 -17.58
C LEU A 13 -9.12 9.39 -16.57
N ALA A 14 -9.90 10.29 -15.98
CA ALA A 14 -10.98 9.92 -15.06
C ALA A 14 -12.06 9.07 -15.74
N LYS A 15 -12.39 9.39 -17.00
CA LYS A 15 -13.27 8.56 -17.83
C LYS A 15 -12.70 7.16 -18.11
N LYS A 16 -11.38 7.03 -18.24
CA LYS A 16 -10.71 5.77 -18.61
C LYS A 16 -10.42 4.86 -17.41
N PHE A 17 -9.93 5.42 -16.31
CA PHE A 17 -9.43 4.67 -15.16
C PHE A 17 -10.35 4.77 -13.92
N GLY A 18 -11.38 5.62 -13.99
CA GLY A 18 -12.25 5.94 -12.86
C GLY A 18 -11.73 7.12 -12.04
N VAL A 19 -12.67 7.89 -11.46
CA VAL A 19 -12.38 9.01 -10.58
C VAL A 19 -11.48 8.64 -9.39
N PRO A 20 -11.76 7.59 -8.60
CA PRO A 20 -10.95 7.29 -7.41
C PRO A 20 -9.49 6.99 -7.78
N ALA A 21 -9.27 6.28 -8.88
CA ALA A 21 -7.93 5.96 -9.32
C ALA A 21 -7.10 7.19 -9.70
N VAL A 22 -7.75 8.19 -10.31
CA VAL A 22 -7.15 9.47 -10.69
C VAL A 22 -6.91 10.35 -9.45
N GLU A 23 -7.82 10.34 -8.48
CA GLU A 23 -7.63 11.04 -7.21
C GLU A 23 -6.40 10.51 -6.46
N ASP A 24 -6.23 9.18 -6.36
CA ASP A 24 -5.02 8.57 -5.79
C ASP A 24 -3.75 9.03 -6.53
N ALA A 25 -3.81 9.08 -7.86
CA ALA A 25 -2.68 9.49 -8.68
C ALA A 25 -2.34 10.97 -8.49
N CYS A 26 -3.36 11.82 -8.31
CA CYS A 26 -3.20 13.23 -7.97
C CYS A 26 -2.62 13.38 -6.55
N ALA A 27 -3.10 12.62 -5.56
CA ALA A 27 -2.56 12.62 -4.21
C ALA A 27 -1.06 12.27 -4.20
N ALA A 28 -0.67 11.20 -4.90
CA ALA A 28 0.74 10.82 -5.06
C ALA A 28 1.56 11.92 -5.76
N ALA A 29 0.98 12.61 -6.75
CA ALA A 29 1.63 13.74 -7.41
C ALA A 29 1.87 14.93 -6.47
N LEU A 30 0.91 15.20 -5.56
CA LEU A 30 1.05 16.25 -4.54
C LEU A 30 2.15 15.89 -3.53
N GLU A 31 2.17 14.65 -3.04
CA GLU A 31 3.18 14.15 -2.09
C GLU A 31 4.59 14.23 -2.65
N LEU A 32 4.77 13.84 -3.92
CA LEU A 32 6.05 13.88 -4.62
C LEU A 32 6.40 15.27 -5.16
N ARG A 33 5.52 16.27 -4.98
CA ARG A 33 5.66 17.64 -5.50
C ARG A 33 5.84 17.71 -7.03
N VAL A 34 5.26 16.76 -7.77
CA VAL A 34 5.32 16.70 -9.24
C VAL A 34 3.94 16.98 -9.84
N TYR A 35 3.68 18.24 -10.21
CA TYR A 35 2.38 18.70 -10.73
C TYR A 35 2.24 18.55 -12.26
N GLU A 36 2.75 17.43 -12.82
CA GLU A 36 2.79 17.21 -14.26
C GLU A 36 1.77 16.17 -14.72
N TYR A 37 1.02 16.50 -15.78
CA TYR A 37 0.06 15.59 -16.40
C TYR A 37 0.70 14.24 -16.79
N ARG A 38 1.96 14.28 -17.26
CA ARG A 38 2.70 13.08 -17.66
C ARG A 38 2.95 12.13 -16.48
N PHE A 39 3.12 12.66 -15.27
CA PHE A 39 3.29 11.87 -14.07
C PHE A 39 2.00 11.09 -13.77
N ILE A 40 0.86 11.78 -13.71
CA ILE A 40 -0.46 11.18 -13.44
C ILE A 40 -0.78 10.08 -14.46
N ARG A 41 -0.58 10.37 -15.76
CA ARG A 41 -0.79 9.37 -16.81
C ARG A 41 0.07 8.12 -16.61
N ARG A 42 1.37 8.29 -16.35
CA ARG A 42 2.28 7.17 -16.11
C ARG A 42 1.94 6.39 -14.84
N TYR A 43 1.51 7.08 -13.79
CA TYR A 43 1.12 6.46 -12.52
C TYR A 43 -0.07 5.51 -12.71
N LEU A 44 -1.08 5.93 -13.47
CA LEU A 44 -2.25 5.12 -13.79
C LEU A 44 -1.92 3.95 -14.72
N GLU A 45 -1.09 4.18 -15.75
CA GLU A 45 -0.67 3.13 -16.70
C GLU A 45 0.20 2.06 -16.05
N ARG A 46 0.99 2.41 -15.04
CA ARG A 46 1.99 1.52 -14.43
C ARG A 46 1.53 0.78 -13.19
N ARG A 47 0.28 0.96 -12.71
CA ARG A 47 -0.19 0.42 -11.41
C ARG A 47 0.33 -1.01 -11.21
N PRO A 48 1.39 -1.21 -10.41
CA PRO A 48 1.88 -2.54 -10.14
C PRO A 48 0.76 -3.25 -9.40
N GLN A 49 0.47 -4.50 -9.77
CA GLN A 49 -0.44 -5.29 -8.96
C GLN A 49 0.21 -5.44 -7.60
N LEU A 50 -0.26 -4.65 -6.62
CA LEU A 50 0.06 -4.83 -5.22
C LEU A 50 -0.59 -6.14 -4.83
N THR A 51 0.08 -7.25 -5.14
CA THR A 51 -0.18 -8.49 -4.45
C THR A 51 0.20 -8.19 -3.01
N LEU A 52 -0.79 -8.00 -2.15
CA LEU A 52 -0.60 -8.26 -0.74
C LEU A 52 -0.12 -9.71 -0.68
N ARG A 53 1.21 -9.91 -0.66
CA ARG A 53 1.74 -11.05 0.07
C ARG A 53 1.27 -10.79 1.48
N GLN A 54 0.17 -11.44 1.86
CA GLN A 54 -0.20 -11.57 3.25
C GLN A 54 1.11 -11.83 4.00
N VAL A 55 1.41 -10.98 4.98
CA VAL A 55 2.29 -11.26 6.11
C VAL A 55 3.64 -11.90 5.75
N ASP A 56 4.70 -11.08 5.73
CA ASP A 56 6.09 -11.51 5.89
C ASP A 56 6.15 -12.61 6.98
N PRO A 57 6.76 -13.79 6.75
CA PRO A 57 6.63 -14.96 7.64
C PRO A 57 7.00 -14.70 9.11
N LEU A 58 7.68 -13.60 9.42
CA LEU A 58 8.03 -13.19 10.77
C LEU A 58 6.81 -13.00 11.71
N ILE A 59 5.65 -12.59 11.20
CA ILE A 59 4.43 -12.37 12.02
C ILE A 59 3.52 -13.62 12.10
N ARG A 60 3.77 -14.69 11.32
CA ARG A 60 2.78 -15.76 11.13
C ARG A 60 2.75 -16.90 12.15
N GLN A 61 3.73 -17.02 13.06
CA GLN A 61 3.78 -18.17 13.96
C GLN A 61 3.45 -17.80 15.41
N LEU A 62 2.36 -17.06 15.60
CA LEU A 62 1.83 -16.72 16.93
C LEU A 62 1.56 -17.96 17.79
N THR A 63 1.28 -19.11 17.17
CA THR A 63 1.22 -20.40 17.86
C THR A 63 2.56 -20.82 18.43
N LEU A 64 3.65 -20.76 17.66
CA LEU A 64 4.99 -21.07 18.18
C LEU A 64 5.39 -20.15 19.34
N TYR A 65 5.06 -18.86 19.26
CA TYR A 65 5.35 -17.93 20.34
C TYR A 65 4.51 -18.24 21.60
N ARG A 66 3.23 -18.58 21.42
CA ARG A 66 2.37 -19.04 22.52
C ARG A 66 2.90 -20.32 23.16
N ASP A 67 3.30 -21.30 22.35
CA ASP A 67 3.81 -22.58 22.81
C ASP A 67 5.12 -22.38 23.58
N LEU A 68 6.01 -21.52 23.08
CA LEU A 68 7.26 -21.16 23.75
C LEU A 68 7.01 -20.49 25.11
N ILE A 69 6.04 -19.57 25.20
CA ILE A 69 5.64 -18.96 26.48
C ILE A 69 5.13 -20.04 27.44
N ASN A 70 4.24 -20.92 27.00
CA ASN A 70 3.66 -21.96 27.86
C ASN A 70 4.73 -22.89 28.43
N ILE A 71 5.70 -23.32 27.61
CA ILE A 71 6.83 -24.14 28.07
C ILE A 71 7.65 -23.39 29.11
N LYS A 72 7.98 -22.12 28.84
CA LYS A 72 8.81 -21.30 29.76
C LYS A 72 8.12 -21.01 31.09
N THR A 73 6.80 -20.77 31.08
CA THR A 73 6.03 -20.57 32.31
C THR A 73 5.95 -21.86 33.13
N GLN A 74 5.72 -23.01 32.49
CA GLN A 74 5.73 -24.29 33.19
C GLN A 74 7.09 -24.63 33.81
N GLU A 75 8.19 -24.44 33.08
CA GLU A 75 9.54 -24.65 33.62
C GLU A 75 9.81 -23.84 34.89
N GLN A 76 9.36 -22.57 34.94
CA GLN A 76 9.52 -21.70 36.12
C GLN A 76 8.70 -22.16 37.32
N ASP A 77 7.49 -22.68 37.08
CA ASP A 77 6.62 -23.18 38.16
C ASP A 77 7.22 -24.45 38.81
N TYR A 78 7.91 -25.30 38.05
CA TYR A 78 8.57 -26.51 38.57
C TYR A 78 9.94 -26.27 39.23
N GLU A 79 10.61 -25.14 38.96
CA GLU A 79 11.88 -24.79 39.62
C GLU A 79 11.69 -24.15 41.02
N CYS A 80 10.45 -23.82 41.40
CA CYS A 80 10.11 -23.25 42.71
C CYS A 80 9.56 -24.26 43.74
N ASP A 81 9.39 -25.53 43.36
CA ASP A 81 9.07 -26.65 44.27
C ASP A 81 10.33 -27.42 44.69
#